data_AF-A0AAN8XP09-F1
#
_entry.id   AF-A0AAN8XP09-F1
#
_cell.length_a   1.000
_cell.length_b   1.000
_cell.length_c   1.000
_cell.angle_alpha   90.00
_cell.angle_beta   90.00
_cell.angle_gamma   90.00
#
_symmetry.space_group_name_H-M   'P 1'
#
loop_
_entity.id
_entity.type
_entity.pdbx_description
1 polymer ?
#
loop_
_entity_poly.entity_id
_entity_poly.type
_entity_poly.pdbx_seq_one_letter_code
_entity_poly.pdbx_strand_id
1 'polypeptide(L)'
;MVMAPICQTPARTEAVGFAWPVARVSGKLVALKEGIEIDPWGAFLPLTPAVWLGLVLTLLALWIIVLAVDTYKTELAKPWYIRAADVFLQFIRILLVQGDNSSQNSVLTRYLFGSWACLVAVLIWSYNCNLIALLATRHIGLPIQSLQDLIDHPNMGLVLQKYSVFASAIEQAETGILKQVGALRKKGRLVFVERGSHQEGLDKYVSKGTHVFLTGHGNANEIVTQHYSKTGRCDLYIAKETILPYGCSYILKKGSPLLPAINYKLGLLENGGFLQGMGAKDAPVNASACKNAPNKITVMEAFSVASVQGMFIVLIVGLMFATISFFLELLVGRR
;
A
#
# COMPACT_ATOMS: atom_id res chain seq x y z
N MET A 1 -43.07 6.72 24.07
CA MET A 1 -41.62 6.44 24.11
C MET A 1 -41.29 5.70 22.82
N VAL A 2 -40.22 6.08 22.11
CA VAL A 2 -39.77 5.38 20.90
C VAL A 2 -38.46 4.67 21.21
N MET A 3 -38.47 3.35 21.04
CA MET A 3 -37.29 2.50 21.17
C MET A 3 -36.75 2.17 19.79
N ALA A 4 -35.82 2.99 19.31
CA ALA A 4 -35.18 2.83 18.01
C ALA A 4 -33.74 3.34 18.11
N PRO A 5 -32.83 2.91 17.22
CA PRO A 5 -31.44 3.38 17.20
C PRO A 5 -31.36 4.81 16.64
N ILE A 6 -31.84 5.77 17.42
CA ILE A 6 -31.87 7.19 17.05
C ILE A 6 -30.78 7.92 17.82
N CYS A 7 -29.90 8.57 17.07
CA CYS A 7 -28.76 9.27 17.65
C CYS A 7 -29.09 10.71 18.00
N GLN A 8 -28.51 11.13 19.12
CA GLN A 8 -28.62 12.47 19.69
C GLN A 8 -27.89 13.44 18.77
N THR A 9 -28.63 14.40 18.24
CA THR A 9 -28.09 15.51 17.43
C THR A 9 -28.64 16.79 18.02
N PRO A 10 -27.94 17.93 17.92
CA PRO A 10 -28.41 19.20 18.51
C PRO A 10 -29.87 19.51 18.15
N ALA A 11 -30.20 19.45 16.86
CA ALA A 11 -31.57 19.69 16.36
C ALA A 11 -32.62 18.72 16.92
N ARG A 12 -32.26 17.44 17.16
CA ARG A 12 -33.20 16.48 17.74
C ARG A 12 -33.36 16.68 19.25
N THR A 13 -32.29 17.03 19.96
CA THR A 13 -32.33 17.23 21.42
C THR A 13 -33.19 18.43 21.80
N GLU A 14 -33.31 19.41 20.91
CA GLU A 14 -34.25 20.52 21.06
C GLU A 14 -35.71 20.07 20.88
N ALA A 15 -35.98 19.15 19.97
CA ALA A 15 -37.34 18.70 19.66
C ALA A 15 -37.88 17.67 20.67
N VAL A 16 -37.04 16.76 21.18
CA VAL A 16 -37.46 15.62 22.01
C VAL A 16 -36.54 15.38 23.20
N GLY A 17 -37.06 14.71 24.24
CA GLY A 17 -36.25 14.29 25.38
C GLY A 17 -35.50 13.00 25.06
N PHE A 18 -34.17 13.00 25.19
CA PHE A 18 -33.36 11.79 25.06
C PHE A 18 -33.05 11.18 26.41
N ALA A 19 -33.19 9.85 26.50
CA ALA A 19 -32.67 9.09 27.63
C ALA A 19 -31.14 8.97 27.54
N TRP A 20 -30.53 8.41 28.59
CA TRP A 20 -29.11 8.08 28.64
C TRP A 20 -28.69 7.22 27.42
N PRO A 21 -27.51 7.48 26.80
CA PRO A 21 -27.02 6.72 25.64
C PRO A 21 -26.97 5.22 25.91
N VAL A 22 -27.64 4.43 25.06
CA VAL A 22 -27.63 2.96 25.12
C VAL A 22 -26.54 2.38 24.22
N ALA A 23 -26.22 3.09 23.13
CA ALA A 23 -25.16 2.72 22.21
C ALA A 23 -24.38 3.95 21.77
N ARG A 24 -23.08 3.81 21.55
CA ARG A 24 -22.25 4.82 20.89
C ARG A 24 -21.99 4.38 19.46
N VAL A 25 -22.45 5.17 18.50
CA VAL A 25 -22.23 4.94 17.08
C VAL A 25 -21.22 5.97 16.59
N SER A 26 -20.13 5.48 16.03
CA SER A 26 -19.14 6.30 15.36
C SER A 26 -19.05 5.95 13.88
N GLY A 27 -18.79 6.96 13.07
CA GLY A 27 -18.57 6.85 11.64
C GLY A 27 -17.23 6.17 11.35
N LYS A 28 -17.25 5.27 10.38
CA LYS A 28 -16.12 4.52 9.86
C LYS A 28 -16.16 4.51 8.34
N LEU A 29 -14.98 4.68 7.76
CA LEU A 29 -14.77 4.57 6.32
C LEU A 29 -14.48 3.11 5.98
N VAL A 30 -15.22 2.58 5.01
CA VAL A 30 -15.01 1.26 4.42
C VAL A 30 -14.54 1.44 2.99
N ALA A 31 -13.38 0.89 2.67
CA ALA A 31 -12.77 0.98 1.35
C ALA A 31 -12.27 -0.38 0.88
N LEU A 32 -12.08 -0.52 -0.42
CA LEU A 32 -11.38 -1.65 -1.01
C LEU A 32 -9.88 -1.50 -0.79
N LYS A 33 -9.22 -2.57 -0.36
CA LYS A 33 -7.76 -2.64 -0.33
C LYS A 33 -7.23 -2.47 -1.74
N GLU A 34 -6.15 -1.72 -1.90
CA GLU A 34 -5.49 -1.69 -3.19
C GLU A 34 -4.88 -3.05 -3.49
N GLY A 35 -4.80 -3.38 -4.78
CA GLY A 35 -4.06 -4.55 -5.21
C GLY A 35 -2.61 -4.45 -4.75
N ILE A 36 -1.94 -5.61 -4.68
CA ILE A 36 -0.49 -5.64 -4.46
C ILE A 36 0.14 -4.87 -5.62
N GLU A 37 0.74 -3.72 -5.35
CA GLU A 37 1.49 -2.97 -6.34
C GLU A 37 2.75 -3.77 -6.69
N ILE A 38 2.82 -4.24 -7.93
CA ILE A 38 3.96 -5.00 -8.44
C ILE A 38 4.82 -4.02 -9.21
N ASP A 39 5.93 -3.60 -8.61
CA ASP A 39 6.91 -2.77 -9.29
C ASP A 39 7.68 -3.60 -10.33
N PRO A 40 7.53 -3.31 -11.64
CA PRO A 40 8.22 -4.07 -12.69
C PRO A 40 9.75 -3.89 -12.64
N TRP A 41 10.22 -2.84 -11.98
CA TRP A 41 11.63 -2.49 -11.78
C TRP A 41 12.16 -2.91 -10.40
N GLY A 42 11.45 -3.80 -9.68
CA GLY A 42 11.80 -4.23 -8.34
C GLY A 42 13.24 -4.76 -8.17
N ALA A 43 13.88 -5.22 -9.25
CA ALA A 43 15.28 -5.61 -9.29
C ALA A 43 16.28 -4.48 -8.97
N PHE A 44 15.92 -3.22 -9.22
CA PHE A 44 16.84 -2.08 -9.04
C PHE A 44 16.68 -1.40 -7.67
N LEU A 45 15.56 -1.65 -6.98
CA LEU A 45 15.25 -1.12 -5.65
C LEU A 45 16.16 -1.61 -4.50
N PRO A 46 16.80 -2.80 -4.52
CA PRO A 46 17.61 -3.28 -3.41
C PRO A 46 18.87 -2.45 -3.13
N LEU A 47 19.33 -1.65 -4.09
CA LEU A 47 20.49 -0.78 -3.91
C LEU A 47 20.10 0.66 -4.26
N THR A 48 20.57 1.61 -3.44
CA THR A 48 20.30 3.02 -3.70
C THR A 48 21.08 3.50 -4.93
N PRO A 49 20.57 4.52 -5.65
CA PRO A 49 21.26 5.07 -6.83
C PRO A 49 22.72 5.49 -6.57
N ALA A 50 23.03 5.92 -5.34
CA ALA A 50 24.38 6.28 -4.94
C ALA A 50 25.34 5.07 -4.93
N VAL A 51 24.87 3.88 -4.52
CA VAL A 51 25.69 2.65 -4.53
C VAL A 51 25.94 2.19 -5.96
N TRP A 52 24.93 2.28 -6.84
CA TRP A 52 25.10 2.01 -8.27
C TRP A 52 26.14 2.93 -8.91
N LEU A 53 26.09 4.23 -8.62
CA LEU A 53 27.08 5.18 -9.09
C LEU A 53 28.48 4.85 -8.55
N GLY A 54 28.59 4.54 -7.26
CA GLY A 54 29.84 4.13 -6.63
C GLY A 54 30.46 2.87 -7.26
N LEU A 55 29.63 1.88 -7.61
CA LEU A 55 30.07 0.68 -8.31
C LEU A 55 30.68 1.01 -9.68
N VAL A 56 30.03 1.87 -10.46
CA VAL A 56 30.55 2.28 -11.78
C VAL A 56 31.86 3.06 -11.64
N LEU A 57 31.93 4.01 -10.71
CA LEU A 57 33.13 4.80 -10.49
C LEU A 57 34.32 3.96 -10.02
N THR A 58 34.10 3.02 -9.10
CA THR A 58 35.15 2.12 -8.60
C THR A 58 35.63 1.16 -9.70
N LEU A 59 34.72 0.63 -10.52
CA LEU A 59 35.07 -0.18 -11.68
C LEU A 59 35.96 0.60 -12.66
N LEU A 60 35.56 1.82 -13.03
CA LEU A 60 36.34 2.67 -13.95
C LEU A 60 37.71 3.03 -13.36
N ALA A 61 37.77 3.35 -12.06
CA ALA A 61 39.04 3.66 -11.40
C ALA A 61 39.99 2.45 -11.41
N LEU A 62 39.52 1.26 -11.03
CA LEU A 62 40.34 0.04 -11.04
C LEU A 62 40.76 -0.36 -12.46
N TRP A 63 39.88 -0.19 -13.44
CA TRP A 63 40.19 -0.41 -14.85
C TRP A 63 41.34 0.48 -15.33
N ILE A 64 41.30 1.78 -15.03
CA ILE A 64 42.36 2.73 -15.38
C ILE A 64 43.67 2.38 -14.67
N ILE A 65 43.61 2.03 -13.38
CA ILE A 65 44.81 1.65 -12.60
C ILE A 65 45.47 0.40 -13.18
N VAL A 66 44.70 -0.66 -13.48
CA VAL A 66 45.26 -1.89 -14.05
C VAL A 66 45.80 -1.64 -15.46
N LEU A 67 45.13 -0.83 -16.28
CA LEU A 67 45.64 -0.42 -17.58
C LEU A 67 47.00 0.26 -17.46
N ALA A 68 47.17 1.20 -16.53
CA ALA A 68 48.44 1.89 -16.30
C ALA A 68 49.54 0.91 -15.85
N VAL A 69 49.23 -0.02 -14.96
CA VAL A 69 50.19 -1.03 -14.47
C VAL A 69 50.60 -2.01 -15.57
N ASP A 70 49.67 -2.41 -16.44
CA ASP A 70 49.92 -3.40 -17.50
C ASP A 70 50.74 -2.79 -18.66
N THR A 71 50.57 -1.49 -18.95
CA THR A 71 51.42 -0.77 -19.93
C THR A 71 52.89 -0.72 -19.54
N TYR A 72 53.22 -0.80 -18.25
CA TYR A 72 54.59 -0.71 -17.76
C TYR A 72 55.40 -2.02 -17.95
N LYS A 73 54.73 -3.16 -18.18
CA LYS A 73 55.37 -4.49 -18.08
C LYS A 73 55.34 -5.35 -19.35
N THR A 74 54.58 -4.99 -20.38
CA THR A 74 54.40 -5.88 -21.56
C THR A 74 55.00 -5.32 -22.84
N GLU A 75 55.91 -6.11 -23.42
CA GLU A 75 56.37 -6.06 -24.81
C GLU A 75 55.19 -6.01 -25.79
N LEU A 76 55.26 -5.08 -26.76
CA LEU A 76 54.17 -4.61 -27.62
C LEU A 76 53.73 -5.65 -28.68
N ALA A 77 52.83 -6.57 -28.34
CA ALA A 77 52.19 -7.46 -29.34
C ALA A 77 50.72 -7.13 -29.68
N LYS A 78 49.96 -6.54 -28.73
CA LYS A 78 48.54 -6.15 -28.94
C LYS A 78 48.35 -4.63 -28.96
N PRO A 79 47.48 -4.08 -29.84
CA PRO A 79 47.05 -2.69 -29.79
C PRO A 79 46.46 -2.31 -28.43
N TRP A 80 46.66 -1.06 -28.00
CA TRP A 80 46.25 -0.57 -26.68
C TRP A 80 44.74 -0.66 -26.42
N TYR A 81 43.91 -0.48 -27.45
CA TYR A 81 42.45 -0.52 -27.34
C TYR A 81 41.91 -1.94 -27.11
N ILE A 82 42.52 -2.96 -27.74
CA ILE A 82 42.15 -4.38 -27.52
C ILE A 82 42.48 -4.78 -26.08
N ARG A 83 43.65 -4.34 -25.59
CA ARG A 83 44.05 -4.56 -24.21
C ARG A 83 43.10 -3.87 -23.22
N ALA A 84 42.73 -2.63 -23.49
CA ALA A 84 41.79 -1.88 -22.67
C ALA A 84 40.44 -2.59 -22.58
N ALA A 85 39.94 -3.11 -23.71
CA ALA A 85 38.71 -3.90 -23.75
C ALA A 85 38.87 -5.24 -22.99
N ASP A 86 39.96 -5.99 -23.19
CA ASP A 86 40.23 -7.26 -22.49
C ASP A 86 40.21 -7.08 -20.97
N VAL A 87 40.93 -6.07 -20.45
CA VAL A 87 40.98 -5.76 -19.01
C VAL A 87 39.61 -5.31 -18.50
N PHE A 88 38.89 -4.47 -19.25
CA PHE A 88 37.54 -4.04 -18.86
C PHE A 88 36.60 -5.25 -18.74
N LEU A 89 36.63 -6.14 -19.72
CA LEU A 89 35.81 -7.35 -19.74
C LEU A 89 36.17 -8.31 -18.60
N GLN A 90 37.43 -8.36 -18.14
CA GLN A 90 37.80 -9.13 -16.94
C GLN A 90 37.11 -8.60 -15.68
N PHE A 91 37.09 -7.28 -15.47
CA PHE A 91 36.36 -6.67 -14.35
C PHE A 91 34.86 -6.96 -14.41
N ILE A 92 34.27 -6.89 -15.61
CA ILE A 92 32.86 -7.23 -15.84
C ILE A 92 32.58 -8.72 -15.61
N ARG A 93 33.47 -9.63 -16.02
CA ARG A 93 33.33 -11.06 -15.76
C ARG A 93 33.29 -11.35 -14.26
N ILE A 94 34.22 -10.78 -13.49
CA ILE A 94 34.23 -10.92 -12.03
C ILE A 94 32.95 -10.35 -11.42
N LEU A 95 32.47 -9.19 -11.89
CA LEU A 95 31.22 -8.58 -11.44
C LEU A 95 30.01 -9.51 -11.68
N LEU A 96 29.97 -10.18 -12.83
CA LEU A 96 28.93 -11.13 -13.20
C LEU A 96 29.16 -12.54 -12.65
N VAL A 97 30.18 -12.74 -11.80
CA VAL A 97 30.58 -14.04 -11.24
C VAL A 97 30.84 -15.08 -12.35
N GLN A 98 31.35 -14.61 -13.48
CA GLN A 98 31.86 -15.44 -14.55
C GLN A 98 33.34 -15.67 -14.26
N GLY A 99 33.75 -16.92 -14.09
CA GLY A 99 35.15 -17.27 -13.82
C GLY A 99 36.10 -16.69 -14.86
N ASP A 100 37.32 -16.39 -14.44
CA ASP A 100 38.37 -15.93 -15.35
C ASP A 100 39.45 -17.01 -15.49
N ASN A 101 39.80 -17.34 -16.74
CA ASN A 101 40.87 -18.28 -17.08
C ASN A 101 42.19 -17.56 -17.40
N SER A 102 42.26 -16.24 -17.22
CA SER A 102 43.47 -15.48 -17.54
C SER A 102 44.51 -15.56 -16.42
N SER A 103 45.75 -15.92 -16.77
CA SER A 103 46.86 -15.92 -15.81
C SER A 103 47.36 -14.48 -15.63
N GLN A 104 47.05 -13.89 -14.47
CA GLN A 104 47.59 -12.58 -14.09
C GLN A 104 49.10 -12.69 -13.81
N ASN A 105 49.91 -11.96 -14.57
CA ASN A 105 51.37 -12.06 -14.50
C ASN A 105 51.99 -11.27 -13.33
N SER A 106 51.30 -10.24 -12.81
CA SER A 106 51.82 -9.34 -11.77
C SER A 106 51.10 -9.51 -10.44
N VAL A 107 51.88 -9.54 -9.34
CA VAL A 107 51.36 -9.65 -7.96
C VAL A 107 50.42 -8.49 -7.61
N LEU A 108 50.74 -7.26 -8.02
CA LEU A 108 49.89 -6.08 -7.78
C LEU A 108 48.52 -6.24 -8.44
N THR A 109 48.50 -6.71 -9.69
CA THR A 109 47.27 -6.91 -10.46
C THR A 109 46.41 -8.01 -9.85
N ARG A 110 47.03 -9.08 -9.31
CA ARG A 110 46.32 -10.11 -8.53
C ARG A 110 45.65 -9.55 -7.29
N TYR A 111 46.31 -8.65 -6.55
CA TYR A 111 45.70 -7.99 -5.39
C TYR A 111 44.53 -7.08 -5.78
N LEU A 112 44.63 -6.34 -6.88
CA LEU A 112 43.55 -5.48 -7.39
C LEU A 112 42.32 -6.29 -7.85
N PHE A 113 42.53 -7.37 -8.59
CA PHE A 113 41.42 -8.25 -8.98
C PHE A 113 40.85 -9.01 -7.78
N GLY A 114 41.69 -9.41 -6.82
CA GLY A 114 41.26 -10.04 -5.58
C GLY A 114 40.42 -9.11 -4.70
N SER A 115 40.84 -7.86 -4.54
CA SER A 115 40.07 -6.86 -3.78
C SER A 115 38.76 -6.52 -4.47
N TRP A 116 38.74 -6.42 -5.81
CA TRP A 116 37.53 -6.28 -6.61
C TRP A 116 36.58 -7.47 -6.40
N ALA A 117 37.09 -8.70 -6.47
CA ALA A 117 36.30 -9.90 -6.24
C ALA A 117 35.68 -9.94 -4.83
N CYS A 118 36.44 -9.56 -3.79
CA CYS A 118 35.92 -9.45 -2.43
C CYS A 118 34.81 -8.40 -2.32
N LEU A 119 35.00 -7.23 -2.93
CA LEU A 119 34.00 -6.16 -2.94
C LEU A 119 32.71 -6.60 -3.65
N VAL A 120 32.85 -7.20 -4.83
CA VAL A 120 31.73 -7.74 -5.61
C VAL A 120 30.99 -8.82 -4.82
N ALA A 121 31.71 -9.73 -4.14
CA ALA A 121 31.09 -10.75 -3.30
C ALA A 121 30.22 -10.10 -2.21
N VAL A 122 30.76 -9.16 -1.43
CA VAL A 122 29.98 -8.46 -0.39
C VAL A 122 28.75 -7.76 -0.97
N LEU A 123 28.90 -7.10 -2.13
CA LEU A 123 27.78 -6.42 -2.80
C LEU A 123 26.69 -7.41 -3.24
N ILE A 124 27.04 -8.53 -3.86
CA ILE A 124 26.08 -9.55 -4.31
C ILE A 124 25.34 -10.14 -3.11
N TRP A 125 26.04 -10.44 -2.02
CA TRP A 125 25.42 -10.94 -0.80
C TRP A 125 24.43 -9.93 -0.20
N SER A 126 24.83 -8.66 -0.11
CA SER A 126 23.95 -7.59 0.38
C SER A 126 22.74 -7.38 -0.51
N TYR A 127 22.93 -7.38 -1.84
CA TYR A 127 21.88 -7.28 -2.83
C TYR A 127 20.87 -8.42 -2.69
N ASN A 128 21.34 -9.67 -2.59
CA ASN A 128 20.48 -10.85 -2.44
C ASN A 128 19.68 -10.79 -1.13
N CYS A 129 20.32 -10.44 -0.01
CA CYS A 129 19.62 -10.29 1.27
C CYS A 129 18.53 -9.22 1.22
N ASN A 130 18.83 -8.05 0.65
CA ASN A 130 17.85 -6.96 0.59
C ASN A 130 16.72 -7.29 -0.41
N LEU A 131 17.05 -7.93 -1.53
CA LEU A 131 16.05 -8.42 -2.48
C LEU A 131 15.10 -9.43 -1.81
N ILE A 132 15.63 -10.41 -1.07
CA ILE A 132 14.82 -11.38 -0.31
C ILE A 132 13.92 -10.65 0.69
N ALA A 133 14.45 -9.67 1.43
CA ALA A 133 13.67 -8.90 2.40
C ALA A 133 12.52 -8.11 1.74
N LEU A 134 12.79 -7.43 0.63
CA LEU A 134 11.79 -6.70 -0.15
C LEU A 134 10.70 -7.62 -0.71
N LEU A 135 11.09 -8.79 -1.21
CA LEU A 135 10.14 -9.75 -1.77
C LEU A 135 9.33 -10.49 -0.69
N ALA A 136 9.89 -10.67 0.51
CA ALA A 136 9.23 -11.36 1.62
C ALA A 136 8.05 -10.56 2.19
N THR A 137 8.12 -9.23 2.17
CA THR A 137 7.05 -8.37 2.69
C THR A 137 6.42 -7.57 1.57
N ARG A 138 5.23 -7.99 1.14
CA ARG A 138 4.39 -7.14 0.29
C ARG A 138 3.44 -6.32 1.15
N HIS A 139 3.46 -5.02 0.91
CA HIS A 139 2.55 -4.07 1.55
C HIS A 139 1.30 -3.94 0.71
N ILE A 140 0.14 -4.14 1.33
CA ILE A 140 -1.13 -3.80 0.71
C ILE A 140 -1.38 -2.31 0.96
N GLY A 141 -1.53 -1.55 -0.12
CA GLY A 141 -1.91 -0.14 -0.06
C GLY A 141 -3.27 0.02 0.63
N LEU A 142 -3.30 0.88 1.65
CA LEU A 142 -4.53 1.34 2.29
C LEU A 142 -4.67 2.83 2.00
N PRO A 143 -5.22 3.21 0.84
CA PRO A 143 -5.13 4.57 0.33
C PRO A 143 -5.77 5.59 1.27
N ILE A 144 -6.89 5.21 1.90
CA ILE A 144 -7.65 6.09 2.79
C ILE A 144 -7.62 5.56 4.22
N GLN A 145 -7.04 6.33 5.13
CA GLN A 145 -7.15 6.09 6.58
C GLN A 145 -7.89 7.22 7.30
N SER A 146 -7.96 8.40 6.70
CA SER A 146 -8.63 9.57 7.22
C SER A 146 -9.54 10.28 6.20
N LEU A 147 -10.41 11.18 6.69
CA LEU A 147 -11.18 12.10 5.84
C LEU A 147 -10.29 13.07 5.07
N GLN A 148 -9.11 13.41 5.61
CA GLN A 148 -8.15 14.27 4.94
C GLN A 148 -7.57 13.56 3.70
N ASP A 149 -7.17 12.30 3.86
CA ASP A 149 -6.66 11.47 2.75
C ASP A 149 -7.70 11.39 1.61
N LEU A 150 -8.98 11.28 1.97
CA LEU A 150 -10.08 11.24 1.01
C LEU A 150 -10.22 12.56 0.23
N ILE A 151 -10.03 13.71 0.88
CA ILE A 151 -10.07 15.02 0.22
C ILE A 151 -8.89 15.18 -0.72
N ASP A 152 -7.69 14.79 -0.26
CA ASP A 152 -6.43 14.93 -0.98
C ASP A 152 -6.33 13.99 -2.17
N HIS A 153 -6.91 12.78 -2.09
CA HIS A 153 -6.99 11.88 -3.23
C HIS A 153 -7.91 12.46 -4.33
N PRO A 154 -7.42 12.70 -5.56
CA PRO A 154 -8.18 13.43 -6.58
C PRO A 154 -9.38 12.65 -7.15
N ASN A 155 -9.27 11.32 -7.24
CA ASN A 155 -10.21 10.44 -7.94
C ASN A 155 -11.13 9.64 -7.03
N MET A 156 -10.99 9.79 -5.70
CA MET A 156 -11.74 8.95 -4.77
C MET A 156 -13.02 9.64 -4.28
N GLY A 157 -14.17 9.01 -4.48
CA GLY A 157 -15.44 9.54 -4.01
C GLY A 157 -15.84 9.05 -2.62
N LEU A 158 -16.89 9.64 -2.07
CA LEU A 158 -17.51 9.24 -0.82
C LEU A 158 -18.96 8.85 -1.07
N VAL A 159 -19.38 7.74 -0.48
CA VAL A 159 -20.75 7.26 -0.48
C VAL A 159 -21.30 7.34 0.94
N LEU A 160 -22.48 7.95 1.07
CA LEU A 160 -23.20 8.12 2.32
C LEU A 160 -24.61 7.58 2.19
N GLN A 161 -25.15 7.08 3.29
CA GLN A 161 -26.58 6.82 3.35
C GLN A 161 -27.37 8.13 3.49
N LYS A 162 -28.38 8.31 2.64
CA LYS A 162 -29.31 9.45 2.68
C LYS A 162 -30.06 9.48 4.02
N TYR A 163 -30.27 10.67 4.57
CA TYR A 163 -30.92 10.90 5.87
C TYR A 163 -30.22 10.23 7.07
N SER A 164 -28.96 9.82 6.91
CA SER A 164 -28.14 9.38 8.04
C SER A 164 -27.66 10.58 8.86
N VAL A 165 -27.30 10.32 10.12
CA VAL A 165 -26.76 11.36 11.00
C VAL A 165 -25.46 11.94 10.44
N PHE A 166 -24.63 11.10 9.81
CA PHE A 166 -23.41 11.54 9.13
C PHE A 166 -23.71 12.42 7.90
N ALA A 167 -24.71 12.05 7.10
CA ALA A 167 -25.13 12.86 5.96
C ALA A 167 -25.60 14.26 6.41
N SER A 168 -26.47 14.32 7.43
CA SER A 168 -26.93 15.60 7.98
C SER A 168 -25.78 16.42 8.58
N ALA A 169 -24.85 15.78 9.28
CA ALA A 169 -23.69 16.47 9.86
C ALA A 169 -22.76 17.06 8.78
N ILE A 170 -22.54 16.36 7.67
CA ILE A 170 -21.74 16.85 6.54
C ILE A 170 -22.47 17.97 5.80
N GLU A 171 -23.78 17.86 5.61
CA GLU A 171 -24.59 18.89 4.93
C GLU A 171 -24.71 20.18 5.76
N GLN A 172 -24.74 20.08 7.09
CA GLN A 172 -24.85 21.22 8.01
C GLN A 172 -23.50 21.84 8.40
N ALA A 173 -22.38 21.22 8.02
CA ALA A 173 -21.06 21.70 8.42
C ALA A 173 -20.66 23.01 7.71
N GLU A 174 -20.50 24.09 8.47
CA GLU A 174 -20.11 25.40 7.94
C GLU A 174 -18.59 25.64 7.93
N THR A 175 -17.84 24.89 8.74
CA THR A 175 -16.39 25.03 8.92
C THR A 175 -15.69 23.67 9.03
N GLY A 176 -14.37 23.66 8.84
CA GLY A 176 -13.53 22.48 9.02
C GLY A 176 -13.58 21.45 7.88
N ILE A 177 -13.06 20.25 8.18
CA ILE A 177 -12.89 19.14 7.23
C ILE A 177 -14.24 18.68 6.66
N LEU A 178 -15.30 18.65 7.48
CA LEU A 178 -16.63 18.22 7.04
C LEU A 178 -17.24 19.11 5.96
N LYS A 179 -16.96 20.42 5.99
CA LYS A 179 -17.34 21.35 4.91
C LYS A 179 -16.65 21.00 3.60
N GLN A 180 -15.37 20.65 3.67
CA GLN A 180 -14.58 20.25 2.50
C GLN A 180 -15.11 18.93 1.92
N VAL A 181 -15.46 17.96 2.77
CA VAL A 181 -16.13 16.72 2.38
C VAL A 181 -17.48 17.04 1.72
N GLY A 182 -18.28 17.95 2.28
CA GLY A 182 -19.54 18.40 1.66
C GLY A 182 -19.33 19.06 0.30
N ALA A 183 -18.23 19.79 0.11
CA ALA A 183 -17.87 20.40 -1.17
C ALA A 183 -17.54 19.38 -2.27
N LEU A 184 -17.18 18.13 -1.91
CA LEU A 184 -17.01 17.03 -2.88
C LEU A 184 -18.28 16.75 -3.68
N ARG A 185 -19.46 17.11 -3.15
CA ARG A 185 -20.73 17.04 -3.88
C ARG A 185 -20.74 17.86 -5.16
N LYS A 186 -20.17 19.07 -5.11
CA LYS A 186 -20.04 19.95 -6.29
C LYS A 186 -19.11 19.36 -7.34
N LYS A 187 -18.16 18.53 -6.92
CA LYS A 187 -17.22 17.81 -7.79
C LYS A 187 -17.78 16.45 -8.29
N GLY A 188 -19.03 16.11 -7.98
CA GLY A 188 -19.61 14.80 -8.33
C GLY A 188 -19.01 13.61 -7.57
N ARG A 189 -18.21 13.87 -6.53
CA ARG A 189 -17.49 12.86 -5.72
C ARG A 189 -18.23 12.48 -4.44
N LEU A 190 -19.46 12.98 -4.23
CA LEU A 190 -20.29 12.61 -3.07
C LEU A 190 -21.61 12.03 -3.55
N VAL A 191 -21.86 10.77 -3.22
CA VAL A 191 -23.06 10.01 -3.64
C VAL A 191 -23.89 9.64 -2.42
N PHE A 192 -25.20 9.86 -2.51
CA PHE A 192 -26.15 9.44 -1.48
C PHE A 192 -26.90 8.20 -1.94
N VAL A 193 -26.89 7.16 -1.11
CA VAL A 193 -27.56 5.88 -1.34
C VAL A 193 -28.75 5.74 -0.37
N GLU A 194 -29.82 5.10 -0.82
CA GLU A 194 -31.02 4.91 -0.02
C GLU A 194 -30.87 3.80 1.02
N ARG A 195 -31.76 3.77 2.02
CA ARG A 195 -31.69 2.87 3.18
C ARG A 195 -31.89 1.37 2.85
N GLY A 196 -32.20 1.02 1.61
CA GLY A 196 -32.37 -0.37 1.14
C GLY A 196 -31.37 -0.80 0.06
N SER A 197 -30.60 0.12 -0.52
CA SER A 197 -29.66 -0.15 -1.61
C SER A 197 -28.21 -0.12 -1.15
N HIS A 198 -27.94 -0.39 0.14
CA HIS A 198 -26.58 -0.39 0.70
C HIS A 198 -25.65 -1.39 0.02
N GLN A 199 -26.13 -2.61 -0.24
CA GLN A 199 -25.33 -3.64 -0.92
C GLN A 199 -25.07 -3.26 -2.39
N GLU A 200 -26.08 -2.76 -3.09
CA GLU A 200 -25.93 -2.28 -4.46
C GLU A 200 -24.96 -1.08 -4.55
N GLY A 201 -25.02 -0.16 -3.59
CA GLY A 201 -24.10 0.97 -3.48
C GLY A 201 -22.67 0.51 -3.19
N LEU A 202 -22.50 -0.49 -2.34
CA LEU A 202 -21.20 -1.10 -2.05
C LEU A 202 -20.61 -1.73 -3.32
N ASP A 203 -21.36 -2.61 -3.99
CA ASP A 203 -20.89 -3.34 -5.15
C ASP A 203 -20.65 -2.43 -6.37
N LYS A 204 -21.47 -1.39 -6.52
CA LYS A 204 -21.36 -0.45 -7.64
C LYS A 204 -20.17 0.50 -7.50
N TYR A 205 -19.88 0.98 -6.29
CA TYR A 205 -18.92 2.07 -6.07
C TYR A 205 -17.64 1.62 -5.35
N VAL A 206 -17.78 0.86 -4.26
CA VAL A 206 -16.68 0.50 -3.35
C VAL A 206 -15.90 -0.69 -3.89
N SER A 207 -16.59 -1.73 -4.40
CA SER A 207 -15.93 -2.90 -4.99
C SER A 207 -15.12 -2.59 -6.26
N LYS A 208 -15.31 -1.39 -6.85
CA LYS A 208 -14.48 -0.88 -7.96
C LYS A 208 -13.26 -0.07 -7.51
N GLY A 209 -13.09 0.16 -6.20
CA GLY A 209 -12.01 1.00 -5.66
C GLY A 209 -12.17 2.50 -5.91
N THR A 210 -13.31 2.94 -6.45
CA THR A 210 -13.52 4.35 -6.84
C THR A 210 -14.07 5.22 -5.71
N HIS A 211 -14.79 4.63 -4.76
CA HIS A 211 -15.39 5.37 -3.65
C HIS A 211 -15.21 4.63 -2.32
N VAL A 212 -15.28 5.41 -1.24
CA VAL A 212 -15.29 4.94 0.14
C VAL A 212 -16.69 5.05 0.71
N PHE A 213 -17.10 4.12 1.56
CA PHE A 213 -18.40 4.15 2.23
C PHE A 213 -18.26 4.66 3.66
N LEU A 214 -18.93 5.77 4.02
CA LEU A 214 -19.00 6.23 5.41
C LEU A 214 -20.29 5.72 6.07
N THR A 215 -20.14 4.89 7.09
CA THR A 215 -21.25 4.32 7.85
C THR A 215 -20.89 4.12 9.32
N GLY A 216 -21.86 3.77 10.15
CA GLY A 216 -21.61 3.48 11.57
C GLY A 216 -20.73 2.23 11.74
N HIS A 217 -19.90 2.18 12.79
CA HIS A 217 -18.96 1.08 13.03
C HIS A 217 -19.60 -0.32 12.98
N GLY A 218 -20.80 -0.49 13.55
CA GLY A 218 -21.54 -1.77 13.47
C GLY A 218 -21.86 -2.19 12.03
N ASN A 219 -22.43 -1.26 11.25
CA ASN A 219 -22.73 -1.48 9.84
C ASN A 219 -21.47 -1.70 9.00
N ALA A 220 -20.36 -1.03 9.33
CA ALA A 220 -19.08 -1.23 8.66
C ALA A 220 -18.56 -2.66 8.86
N ASN A 221 -18.62 -3.17 10.10
CA ASN A 221 -18.27 -4.56 10.40
C ASN A 221 -19.20 -5.54 9.67
N GLU A 222 -20.50 -5.25 9.64
CA GLU A 222 -21.48 -6.06 8.92
C GLU A 222 -21.18 -6.13 7.42
N ILE A 223 -20.90 -4.99 6.78
CA ILE A 223 -20.51 -4.91 5.36
C ILE A 223 -19.29 -5.78 5.06
N VAL A 224 -18.22 -5.65 5.83
CA VAL A 224 -16.99 -6.42 5.62
C VAL A 224 -17.25 -7.92 5.83
N THR A 225 -18.04 -8.26 6.85
CA THR A 225 -18.34 -9.65 7.18
C THR A 225 -19.25 -10.31 6.14
N GLN A 226 -20.26 -9.59 5.65
CA GLN A 226 -21.14 -10.05 4.58
C GLN A 226 -20.37 -10.23 3.27
N HIS A 227 -19.47 -9.30 2.94
CA HIS A 227 -18.62 -9.43 1.76
C HIS A 227 -17.74 -10.68 1.84
N TYR A 228 -17.06 -10.89 2.98
CA TYR A 228 -16.28 -12.10 3.22
C TYR A 228 -17.12 -13.38 3.13
N SER A 229 -18.34 -13.36 3.64
CA SER A 229 -19.23 -14.54 3.61
C SER A 229 -19.70 -14.87 2.18
N LYS A 230 -19.74 -13.89 1.28
CA LYS A 230 -20.06 -14.07 -0.14
C LYS A 230 -18.85 -14.50 -0.98
N THR A 231 -17.68 -13.88 -0.78
CA THR A 231 -16.50 -14.05 -1.65
C THR A 231 -15.43 -14.97 -1.06
N GLY A 232 -15.43 -15.20 0.25
CA GLY A 232 -14.36 -15.87 0.99
C GLY A 232 -13.08 -15.03 1.14
N ARG A 233 -13.09 -13.75 0.73
CA ARG A 233 -11.90 -12.88 0.72
C ARG A 233 -12.08 -11.62 1.56
N CYS A 234 -11.01 -11.15 2.19
CA CYS A 234 -10.98 -9.95 3.02
C CYS A 234 -10.45 -8.74 2.23
N ASP A 235 -11.10 -8.42 1.12
CA ASP A 235 -10.67 -7.36 0.18
C ASP A 235 -11.09 -5.96 0.68
N LEU A 236 -12.13 -5.87 1.52
CA LEU A 236 -12.56 -4.63 2.16
C LEU A 236 -11.82 -4.42 3.48
N TYR A 237 -11.54 -3.16 3.81
CA TYR A 237 -10.96 -2.77 5.10
C TYR A 237 -11.71 -1.59 5.71
N ILE A 238 -11.60 -1.46 7.04
CA ILE A 238 -12.17 -0.36 7.81
C ILE A 238 -11.03 0.57 8.20
N ALA A 239 -11.16 1.86 7.87
CA ALA A 239 -10.17 2.87 8.22
C ALA A 239 -10.05 3.05 9.74
N LYS A 240 -8.85 3.47 10.18
CA LYS A 240 -8.55 3.65 11.61
C LYS A 240 -9.29 4.84 12.21
N GLU A 241 -9.41 5.95 11.47
CA GLU A 241 -10.07 7.15 11.97
C GLU A 241 -11.51 6.86 12.42
N THR A 242 -11.92 7.53 13.50
CA THR A 242 -13.27 7.44 14.03
C THR A 242 -13.92 8.79 13.85
N ILE A 243 -14.98 8.85 13.05
CA ILE A 243 -15.58 10.11 12.61
C ILE A 243 -16.88 10.32 13.35
N LEU A 244 -17.12 11.52 13.89
CA LEU A 244 -18.42 11.93 14.44
C LEU A 244 -19.05 10.90 15.42
N PRO A 245 -18.48 10.70 16.62
CA PRO A 245 -19.07 9.82 17.61
C PRO A 245 -20.38 10.40 18.13
N TYR A 246 -21.48 9.66 17.98
CA TYR A 246 -22.80 10.00 18.51
C TYR A 246 -23.30 8.96 19.51
N GLY A 247 -23.98 9.43 20.56
CA GLY A 247 -24.77 8.57 21.44
C GLY A 247 -26.16 8.35 20.85
N CYS A 248 -26.61 7.10 20.78
CA CYS A 248 -27.97 6.74 20.38
C CYS A 248 -28.74 6.20 21.58
N SER A 249 -29.96 6.69 21.75
CA SER A 249 -30.78 6.40 22.93
C SER A 249 -32.27 6.41 22.64
N TYR A 250 -33.05 5.98 23.61
CA TYR A 250 -34.50 6.02 23.55
C TYR A 250 -35.03 7.45 23.62
N ILE A 251 -36.12 7.68 22.88
CA ILE A 251 -36.77 8.98 22.80
C ILE A 251 -38.02 9.01 23.66
N LEU A 252 -38.14 10.08 24.44
CA LEU A 252 -39.29 10.43 25.24
C LEU A 252 -39.84 11.80 24.83
N LYS A 253 -41.10 12.06 25.20
CA LYS A 253 -41.67 13.40 25.10
C LYS A 253 -40.81 14.36 25.94
N LYS A 254 -40.55 15.55 25.40
CA LYS A 254 -39.78 16.59 26.11
C LYS A 254 -40.44 16.88 27.47
N GLY A 255 -39.66 16.88 28.54
CA GLY A 255 -40.15 17.07 29.92
C GLY A 255 -40.91 15.88 30.53
N SER A 256 -40.80 14.68 29.97
CA SER A 256 -41.46 13.49 30.53
C SER A 256 -40.99 13.18 31.96
N PRO A 257 -41.90 12.95 32.93
CA PRO A 257 -41.54 12.58 34.30
C PRO A 257 -40.89 11.18 34.40
N LEU A 258 -40.97 10.37 33.35
CA LEU A 258 -40.36 9.04 33.28
C LEU A 258 -38.85 9.08 33.00
N LEU A 259 -38.32 10.22 32.55
CA LEU A 259 -36.93 10.34 32.11
C LEU A 259 -35.91 10.01 33.22
N PRO A 260 -36.05 10.49 34.47
CA PRO A 260 -35.10 10.17 35.53
C PRO A 260 -35.11 8.68 35.89
N ALA A 261 -36.30 8.07 35.97
CA ALA A 261 -36.44 6.65 36.28
C ALA A 261 -35.81 5.75 35.21
N ILE A 262 -36.00 6.08 33.93
CA ILE A 262 -35.41 5.35 32.81
C ILE A 262 -33.90 5.53 32.78
N ASN A 263 -33.40 6.75 32.96
CA ASN A 263 -31.96 7.02 33.00
C ASN A 263 -31.26 6.24 34.11
N TYR A 264 -31.87 6.16 35.29
CA TYR A 264 -31.34 5.36 36.40
C TYR A 264 -31.23 3.88 36.03
N LYS A 265 -32.28 3.29 35.44
CA LYS A 265 -32.27 1.88 35.01
C LYS A 265 -31.27 1.63 33.87
N LEU A 266 -31.17 2.53 32.91
CA LEU A 266 -30.18 2.43 31.82
C LEU A 266 -28.75 2.51 32.36
N GLY A 267 -28.49 3.41 33.32
CA GLY A 267 -27.18 3.48 33.98
C GLY A 267 -26.81 2.19 34.71
N LEU A 268 -27.77 1.54 35.37
CA LEU A 268 -27.54 0.22 35.97
C LEU A 268 -27.19 -0.86 34.94
N LEU A 269 -27.85 -0.86 33.78
CA LEU A 269 -27.58 -1.81 32.69
C LEU A 269 -26.23 -1.56 32.02
N GLU A 270 -25.83 -0.30 31.84
CA GLU A 270 -24.52 0.06 31.31
C GLU A 270 -23.41 -0.32 32.30
N ASN A 271 -23.55 0.07 33.57
CA ASN A 271 -22.57 -0.26 34.63
C ASN A 271 -22.46 -1.76 34.88
N GLY A 272 -23.55 -2.51 34.71
CA GLY A 272 -23.57 -3.97 34.78
C GLY A 272 -23.02 -4.67 33.53
N GLY A 273 -22.57 -3.93 32.51
CA GLY A 273 -22.01 -4.50 31.28
C GLY A 273 -23.04 -5.20 30.38
N PHE A 274 -24.34 -5.13 30.70
CA PHE A 274 -25.39 -5.84 29.97
C PHE A 274 -25.51 -5.38 28.52
N LEU A 275 -25.39 -4.07 28.30
CA LEU A 275 -25.44 -3.48 26.96
C LEU A 275 -24.29 -3.95 26.06
N GLN A 276 -23.09 -4.12 26.64
CA GLN A 276 -21.93 -4.65 25.92
C GLN A 276 -22.10 -6.15 25.63
N GLY A 277 -22.64 -6.91 26.58
CA GLY A 277 -22.94 -8.33 26.40
C GLY A 277 -23.97 -8.59 25.30
N MET A 278 -25.04 -7.79 25.24
CA MET A 278 -26.02 -7.87 24.14
C MET A 278 -25.38 -7.55 22.79
N GLY A 279 -24.60 -6.48 22.69
CA GLY A 279 -23.92 -6.12 21.44
C GLY A 279 -22.93 -7.19 20.95
N ALA A 280 -22.28 -7.91 21.86
CA ALA A 280 -21.42 -9.04 21.51
C ALA A 280 -22.20 -10.27 21.02
N LYS A 281 -23.38 -10.53 21.60
CA LYS A 281 -24.26 -11.63 21.21
C LYS A 281 -24.88 -11.42 19.82
N ASP A 282 -25.24 -10.17 19.50
CA ASP A 282 -25.85 -9.78 18.22
C ASP A 282 -24.81 -9.51 17.12
N ALA A 283 -23.53 -9.84 17.35
CA ALA A 283 -22.49 -9.68 16.35
C ALA A 283 -22.72 -10.60 15.14
N PRO A 284 -22.42 -10.13 13.91
CA PRO A 284 -22.64 -10.93 12.71
C PRO A 284 -21.78 -12.21 12.71
N VAL A 285 -22.32 -13.28 12.13
CA VAL A 285 -21.59 -14.55 11.95
C VAL A 285 -20.35 -14.28 11.10
N ASN A 286 -19.18 -14.79 11.52
CA ASN A 286 -17.85 -14.51 10.93
C ASN A 286 -17.27 -13.10 11.18
N ALA A 287 -17.81 -12.33 12.13
CA ALA A 287 -17.28 -11.00 12.47
C ALA A 287 -15.80 -10.97 12.88
N SER A 288 -15.18 -12.11 13.21
CA SER A 288 -13.77 -12.25 13.54
C SER A 288 -12.85 -12.53 12.35
N ALA A 289 -13.39 -13.01 11.21
CA ALA A 289 -12.59 -13.52 10.10
C ALA A 289 -11.65 -12.47 9.49
N CYS A 290 -12.13 -11.24 9.31
CA CYS A 290 -11.34 -10.14 8.74
C CYS A 290 -10.82 -9.13 9.79
N LYS A 291 -11.07 -9.32 11.09
CA LYS A 291 -10.62 -8.38 12.15
C LYS A 291 -9.11 -8.28 12.27
N ASN A 292 -8.41 -9.39 11.98
CA ASN A 292 -6.96 -9.48 12.07
C ASN A 292 -6.29 -9.70 10.70
N ALA A 293 -6.98 -9.38 9.60
CA ALA A 293 -6.40 -9.54 8.27
C ALA A 293 -5.13 -8.69 8.17
N PRO A 294 -3.93 -9.29 8.06
CA PRO A 294 -2.69 -8.56 8.15
C PRO A 294 -2.52 -7.66 6.92
N ASN A 295 -2.09 -6.40 7.15
CA ASN A 295 -1.74 -5.47 6.06
C ASN A 295 -0.41 -5.83 5.38
N LYS A 296 0.33 -6.78 5.97
CA LYS A 296 1.55 -7.37 5.43
C LYS A 296 1.25 -8.83 5.17
N ILE A 297 1.21 -9.24 3.92
CA ILE A 297 1.11 -10.65 3.58
C ILE A 297 2.53 -11.15 3.40
N THR A 298 2.93 -12.15 4.21
CA THR A 298 4.09 -12.96 3.90
C THR A 298 3.72 -13.81 2.70
N VAL A 299 4.23 -13.44 1.54
CA VAL A 299 3.82 -14.06 0.29
C VAL A 299 4.48 -15.43 0.19
N MET A 300 3.67 -16.49 0.35
CA MET A 300 4.01 -17.83 -0.15
C MET A 300 3.53 -18.02 -1.60
N GLU A 301 2.97 -16.98 -2.24
CA GLU A 301 2.52 -17.05 -3.63
C GLU A 301 3.71 -17.09 -4.59
N ALA A 302 3.54 -17.85 -5.68
CA ALA A 302 4.52 -17.92 -6.75
C ALA A 302 4.80 -16.55 -7.37
N PHE A 303 6.05 -16.30 -7.77
CA PHE A 303 6.42 -15.09 -8.49
C PHE A 303 5.70 -15.02 -9.84
N SER A 304 5.03 -13.90 -10.09
CA SER A 304 4.47 -13.59 -11.40
C SER A 304 5.56 -13.04 -12.31
N VAL A 305 5.45 -13.30 -13.61
CA VAL A 305 6.32 -12.72 -14.64
C VAL A 305 6.30 -11.18 -14.58
N ALA A 306 5.16 -10.59 -14.18
CA ALA A 306 5.02 -9.15 -13.98
C ALA A 306 6.06 -8.59 -12.98
N SER A 307 6.46 -9.36 -11.97
CA SER A 307 7.42 -8.93 -10.95
C SER A 307 8.87 -8.92 -11.45
N VAL A 308 9.16 -9.54 -12.59
CA VAL A 308 10.52 -9.69 -13.15
C VAL A 308 10.64 -9.05 -14.53
N GLN A 309 9.60 -8.33 -14.97
CA GLN A 309 9.50 -7.77 -16.31
C GLN A 309 10.67 -6.85 -16.68
N GLY A 310 11.16 -6.03 -15.74
CA GLY A 310 12.30 -5.13 -15.97
C GLY A 310 13.58 -5.87 -16.38
N MET A 311 13.84 -7.06 -15.83
CA MET A 311 15.03 -7.84 -16.19
C MET A 311 14.96 -8.34 -17.65
N PHE A 312 13.78 -8.79 -18.10
CA PHE A 312 13.57 -9.20 -19.50
C PHE A 312 13.72 -8.02 -20.46
N ILE A 313 13.23 -6.83 -20.10
CA ILE A 313 13.39 -5.62 -20.92
C ILE A 313 14.88 -5.30 -21.10
N VAL A 314 15.67 -5.32 -20.03
CA VAL A 314 17.12 -5.05 -20.09
C VAL A 314 17.83 -6.06 -20.99
N LEU A 315 17.48 -7.34 -20.89
CA LEU A 315 18.04 -8.38 -21.76
C LEU A 315 17.72 -8.13 -23.24
N ILE A 316 16.46 -7.84 -23.57
CA ILE A 316 16.02 -7.57 -24.94
C ILE A 316 16.77 -6.36 -25.51
N VAL A 317 16.86 -5.27 -24.74
CA VAL A 317 17.58 -4.06 -25.15
C VAL A 317 19.07 -4.38 -25.39
N GLY A 318 19.71 -5.14 -24.49
CA GLY A 318 21.10 -5.56 -24.66
C GLY A 318 21.35 -6.41 -25.92
N LEU A 319 20.47 -7.37 -26.20
CA LEU A 319 20.54 -8.19 -27.42
C LEU A 319 20.32 -7.35 -28.69
N MET A 320 19.41 -6.39 -28.65
CA MET A 320 19.21 -5.44 -29.76
C MET A 320 20.47 -4.62 -30.03
N PHE A 321 21.13 -4.08 -29.00
CA PHE A 321 22.40 -3.37 -29.17
C PHE A 321 23.53 -4.27 -29.70
N ALA A 322 23.61 -5.51 -29.22
CA ALA A 322 24.62 -6.47 -29.68
C ALA A 322 24.43 -6.83 -31.16
N THR A 323 23.18 -7.12 -31.57
CA THR A 323 22.85 -7.42 -32.97
C THR A 323 23.10 -6.23 -33.89
N ILE A 324 22.73 -5.01 -33.49
CA ILE A 324 23.03 -3.78 -34.25
C ILE A 324 24.54 -3.60 -34.42
N SER A 325 25.31 -3.73 -33.34
CA SER A 325 26.78 -3.63 -33.40
C SER A 325 27.39 -4.66 -34.35
N PHE A 326 26.92 -5.90 -34.31
CA PHE A 326 27.36 -6.96 -35.21
C PHE A 326 27.05 -6.64 -36.69
N PHE A 327 25.85 -6.15 -37.00
CA PHE A 327 25.52 -5.74 -38.36
C PHE A 327 26.35 -4.54 -38.83
N LEU A 328 26.62 -3.57 -37.96
CA LEU A 328 27.49 -2.43 -38.29
C LEU A 328 28.93 -2.89 -38.57
N GLU A 329 29.46 -3.81 -37.77
CA GLU A 329 30.78 -4.40 -38.01
C GLU A 329 30.84 -5.13 -39.35
N LEU A 330 29.80 -5.90 -39.71
CA LEU A 330 29.70 -6.55 -41.02
C LEU A 330 29.62 -5.56 -42.18
N LEU A 331 28.96 -4.41 -42.01
CA LEU A 331 28.86 -3.38 -43.03
C LEU A 331 30.18 -2.62 -43.23
N VAL A 332 30.89 -2.34 -42.14
CA VAL A 332 32.19 -1.63 -42.17
C VAL A 332 33.31 -2.56 -42.62
N GLY A 333 33.36 -3.80 -42.13
CA GLY A 333 34.39 -4.78 -42.47
C GLY A 333 34.25 -5.39 -43.88
N ARG A 334 33.15 -5.11 -44.59
CA ARG A 334 32.95 -5.49 -46.00
C ARG A 334 33.42 -4.41 -46.98
N ARG A 335 33.79 -3.22 -46.49
CA ARG A 335 34.52 -2.19 -47.24
C ARG A 335 36.03 -2.37 -47.02
#